data_AF-A0A133NQQ9-F1
#
_entry.id   AF-A0A133NQQ9-F1
#
_cell.length_a   1.000
_cell.length_b   1.000
_cell.length_c   1.000
_cell.angle_alpha   90.00
_cell.angle_beta   90.00
_cell.angle_gamma   90.00
#
_symmetry.space_group_name_H-M   'P 1'
#
loop_
_entity.id
_entity.type
_entity.pdbx_description
1 polymer ?
#
loop_
_entity_poly.entity_id
_entity_poly.type
_entity_poly.pdbx_seq_one_letter_code
_entity_poly.pdbx_strand_id
1 'polypeptide(L)'
;MRNIASFENKLIEIEEAEEDLILHGSAWVAGVEFLKENPDDMKKLADLKEHYKKKIDEILNTKITVQECERYIRLYLEAEEAVLKGQEYTIDGQNLKRADLEQIRKGRIWWENKKAQIESGTGEGIRFFQIVPHEF
;
A
#
# COMPACT_ATOMS: atom_id res chain seq x y z
N MET A 1 -4.60 4.56 -8.33
CA MET A 1 -4.59 3.49 -7.29
C MET A 1 -4.77 4.15 -5.95
N ARG A 2 -5.50 3.53 -5.00
CA ARG A 2 -5.39 3.94 -3.60
C ARG A 2 -3.95 3.69 -3.22
N ASN A 3 -3.15 4.76 -3.13
CA ASN A 3 -1.70 4.67 -3.17
C ASN A 3 -1.15 4.35 -1.77
N ILE A 4 -1.57 3.22 -1.22
CA ILE A 4 -1.17 2.75 0.11
C ILE A 4 0.35 2.62 0.13
N ALA A 5 0.93 1.94 -0.87
CA ALA A 5 2.37 1.79 -1.01
C ALA A 5 3.11 3.14 -1.03
N SER A 6 2.60 4.20 -1.68
CA SER A 6 3.23 5.52 -1.58
C SER A 6 3.09 6.15 -0.21
N PHE A 7 2.00 5.91 0.52
CA PHE A 7 1.86 6.44 1.88
C PHE A 7 2.72 5.64 2.87
N GLU A 8 2.86 4.33 2.68
CA GLU A 8 3.77 3.47 3.44
C GLU A 8 5.23 3.87 3.19
N ASN A 9 5.64 4.08 1.94
CA ASN A 9 6.99 4.57 1.63
C ASN A 9 7.28 5.94 2.27
N LYS A 10 6.29 6.84 2.30
CA LYS A 10 6.43 8.13 2.99
C LYS A 10 6.52 7.97 4.51
N LEU A 11 5.84 6.98 5.07
CA LEU A 11 5.96 6.67 6.50
C LEU A 11 7.36 6.13 6.82
N ILE A 12 7.91 5.27 5.95
CA ILE A 12 9.29 4.77 6.06
C ILE A 12 10.28 5.93 5.99
N GLU A 13 10.17 6.83 5.01
CA GLU A 13 11.04 8.03 4.90
C GLU A 13 11.01 8.88 6.19
N ILE A 14 9.84 9.01 6.82
CA ILE A 14 9.68 9.74 8.08
C ILE A 14 10.31 8.98 9.25
N GLU A 15 10.17 7.66 9.31
CA GLU A 15 10.76 6.81 10.35
C GLU A 15 12.29 6.79 10.25
N GLU A 16 12.84 6.69 9.04
CA GLU A 16 14.27 6.85 8.78
C GLU A 16 14.77 8.24 9.22
N ALA A 17 14.00 9.30 8.95
CA ALA A 17 14.34 10.64 9.40
C ALA A 17 14.27 10.81 10.93
N GLU A 18 13.36 10.11 11.62
CA GLU A 18 13.35 10.06 13.09
C GLU A 18 14.62 9.39 13.64
N GLU A 19 15.09 8.31 13.01
CA GLU A 19 16.34 7.64 13.36
C GLU A 19 17.56 8.55 13.11
N ASP A 20 17.62 9.21 11.95
CA ASP A 20 18.69 10.16 11.60
C ASP A 20 18.71 11.36 12.56
N LEU A 21 17.54 11.88 12.96
CA LEU A 21 17.47 12.93 13.98
C LEU A 21 18.06 12.45 15.32
N ILE A 22 17.81 11.20 15.71
CA ILE A 22 18.35 10.63 16.95
C ILE A 22 19.87 10.49 16.86
N LEU A 23 20.39 10.00 15.74
CA LEU A 23 21.80 9.65 15.51
C LEU A 23 22.68 10.87 15.17
N HIS A 24 22.19 11.76 14.32
CA HIS A 24 22.94 12.84 13.70
C HIS A 24 22.48 14.24 14.14
N GLY A 25 21.32 14.36 14.79
CA GLY A 25 20.77 15.64 15.27
C GLY A 25 20.05 16.46 14.20
N SER A 26 20.10 16.03 12.93
CA SER A 26 19.41 16.62 11.80
C SER A 26 18.96 15.54 10.80
N ALA A 27 17.82 15.73 10.14
CA ALA A 27 17.37 14.86 9.06
C ALA A 27 16.75 15.66 7.92
N TRP A 28 16.70 15.08 6.73
CA TRP A 28 16.08 15.68 5.55
C TRP A 28 14.87 14.86 5.12
N VAL A 29 13.70 15.49 5.09
CA VAL A 29 12.47 14.87 4.59
C VAL A 29 11.94 15.70 3.44
N ALA A 30 11.75 15.09 2.27
CA ALA A 30 11.26 15.77 1.06
C ALA A 30 11.99 17.11 0.72
N GLY A 31 13.30 17.20 1.02
CA GLY A 31 14.12 18.39 0.76
C GLY A 31 14.01 19.50 1.81
N VAL A 32 13.38 19.23 2.96
CA VAL A 32 13.34 20.14 4.12
C VAL A 32 14.19 19.56 5.24
N GLU A 33 15.05 20.39 5.84
CA GLU A 33 15.87 20.02 7.00
C GLU A 33 15.04 20.12 8.28
N PHE A 34 15.17 19.10 9.13
CA PHE A 34 14.61 19.02 10.46
C PHE A 34 15.77 18.95 11.45
N LEU A 35 15.68 19.71 12.54
CA LEU A 35 16.70 19.74 13.59
C LEU A 35 16.11 19.23 14.90
N LYS A 36 16.82 18.32 15.58
CA LYS A 36 16.39 17.75 16.87
C LYS A 36 16.24 18.81 17.96
N GLU A 37 17.07 19.84 17.89
CA GLU A 37 17.08 20.95 18.85
C GLU A 37 15.86 21.87 18.69
N ASN A 38 15.17 21.81 17.54
CA ASN A 38 13.98 22.62 17.27
C ASN A 38 12.68 21.86 17.61
N PRO A 39 11.98 22.25 18.69
CA PRO A 39 10.75 21.57 19.10
C PRO A 39 9.62 21.71 18.07
N ASP A 40 9.59 22.78 17.26
CA ASP A 40 8.59 22.94 16.20
C ASP A 40 8.80 21.93 15.07
N ASP A 41 10.05 21.60 14.74
CA ASP A 41 10.35 20.64 13.67
C ASP A 41 10.05 19.21 14.12
N MET A 42 10.35 18.87 15.38
CA MET A 42 9.95 17.60 15.98
C MET A 42 8.42 17.44 15.99
N LYS A 43 7.68 18.50 16.30
CA LYS A 43 6.22 18.48 16.25
C LYS A 43 5.70 18.30 14.83
N LYS A 44 6.24 19.02 13.84
CA LYS A 44 5.86 18.87 12.43
C LYS A 44 6.09 17.45 11.93
N LEU A 45 7.20 16.83 12.32
CA LEU A 45 7.52 15.45 11.91
C LEU A 45 6.51 14.45 12.50
N ALA A 46 6.15 14.62 13.78
CA ALA A 46 5.13 13.81 14.44
C ALA A 46 3.74 13.99 13.79
N ASP A 47 3.33 15.23 13.52
CA ASP A 47 2.08 15.55 12.84
C ASP A 47 2.03 14.92 11.42
N LEU A 48 3.18 14.92 10.72
CA LEU A 48 3.31 14.33 9.39
C LEU A 48 3.18 12.80 9.44
N LYS A 49 3.80 12.16 10.44
CA LYS A 49 3.68 10.73 10.70
C LYS A 49 2.22 10.34 10.96
N GLU A 50 1.53 11.08 11.82
CA GLU A 50 0.12 10.84 12.16
C GLU A 50 -0.78 11.02 10.93
N HIS A 51 -0.54 12.05 10.12
CA HIS A 51 -1.29 12.30 8.89
C HIS A 51 -1.22 11.13 7.90
N TYR A 52 -0.03 10.58 7.64
CA TYR A 52 0.10 9.45 6.72
C TYR A 52 -0.48 8.16 7.30
N LYS A 53 -0.32 7.91 8.60
CA LYS A 53 -1.00 6.79 9.28
C LYS A 53 -2.52 6.87 9.15
N LYS A 54 -3.10 8.06 9.38
CA LYS A 54 -4.54 8.28 9.24
C LYS A 54 -5.02 8.05 7.80
N LYS A 55 -4.27 8.52 6.79
CA LYS A 55 -4.60 8.27 5.38
C LYS A 55 -4.58 6.79 5.02
N ILE A 56 -3.62 6.03 5.55
CA ILE A 56 -3.56 4.59 5.38
C ILE A 56 -4.78 3.95 6.04
N ASP A 57 -5.10 4.30 7.29
CA ASP A 57 -6.28 3.78 8.00
C ASP A 57 -7.59 4.08 7.27
N GLU A 58 -7.79 5.31 6.80
CA GLU A 58 -8.98 5.70 6.03
C GLU A 58 -9.14 4.84 4.77
N ILE A 59 -8.05 4.60 4.06
CA ILE A 59 -8.03 3.73 2.88
C ILE A 59 -8.37 2.29 3.26
N LEU A 60 -7.73 1.76 4.31
CA LEU A 60 -7.94 0.40 4.80
C LEU A 60 -9.38 0.18 5.27
N ASN A 61 -9.99 1.18 5.89
CA ASN A 61 -11.36 1.12 6.40
C ASN A 61 -12.43 1.35 5.32
N THR A 62 -12.06 1.79 4.13
CA THR A 62 -13.02 2.04 3.05
C THR A 62 -13.59 0.73 2.50
N LYS A 63 -14.91 0.70 2.29
CA LYS A 63 -15.64 -0.45 1.70
C LYS A 63 -15.15 -0.71 0.27
N ILE A 64 -15.06 -1.99 -0.08
CA ILE A 64 -14.73 -2.43 -1.44
C ILE A 64 -15.97 -2.34 -2.33
N THR A 65 -15.78 -1.89 -3.57
CA THR A 65 -16.84 -1.85 -4.59
C THR A 65 -16.56 -2.88 -5.67
N VAL A 66 -17.61 -3.30 -6.40
CA VAL A 66 -17.49 -4.21 -7.55
C VAL A 66 -16.50 -3.66 -8.59
N GLN A 67 -16.56 -2.35 -8.87
CA GLN A 67 -15.66 -1.67 -9.79
C GLN A 67 -14.18 -1.79 -9.37
N GLU A 68 -13.89 -1.71 -8.07
CA GLU A 68 -12.53 -1.92 -7.57
C GLU A 68 -12.08 -3.37 -7.74
N CYS A 69 -12.95 -4.35 -7.48
CA CYS A 69 -12.63 -5.75 -7.75
C CYS A 69 -12.32 -5.98 -9.22
N GLU A 70 -13.13 -5.44 -10.15
CA GLU A 70 -12.90 -5.56 -11.59
C GLU A 70 -11.57 -4.93 -12.02
N ARG A 71 -11.25 -3.75 -11.47
CA ARG A 71 -9.97 -3.08 -11.70
C ARG A 71 -8.79 -3.97 -11.29
N TYR A 72 -8.86 -4.58 -10.11
CA TYR A 72 -7.81 -5.47 -9.62
C TYR A 72 -7.70 -6.77 -10.41
N ILE A 73 -8.82 -7.41 -10.74
CA ILE A 73 -8.82 -8.61 -11.60
C ILE A 73 -8.09 -8.32 -12.92
N ARG A 74 -8.35 -7.16 -13.54
CA ARG A 74 -7.66 -6.74 -14.76
C ARG A 74 -6.15 -6.60 -14.55
N LEU A 75 -5.71 -5.96 -13.47
CA LEU A 75 -4.28 -5.80 -13.15
C LEU A 75 -3.59 -7.17 -12.99
N TYR A 76 -4.23 -8.11 -12.30
CA TYR A 76 -3.70 -9.46 -12.15
C TYR A 76 -3.65 -10.22 -13.48
N LEU A 77 -4.63 -10.05 -14.36
CA LEU A 77 -4.60 -10.62 -15.73
C LEU A 77 -3.45 -10.03 -16.56
N GLU A 78 -3.22 -8.71 -16.48
CA GLU A 78 -2.10 -8.04 -17.15
C GLU A 78 -0.76 -8.55 -16.62
N ALA A 79 -0.64 -8.75 -15.30
CA ALA A 79 0.53 -9.34 -14.68
C ALA A 79 0.76 -10.79 -15.14
N GLU A 80 -0.29 -11.63 -15.17
CA GLU A 80 -0.20 -12.99 -15.69
C GLU A 80 0.32 -13.01 -17.14
N GLU A 81 -0.19 -12.14 -18.00
CA GLU A 81 0.26 -12.03 -19.39
C GLU A 81 1.74 -11.61 -19.48
N ALA A 82 2.14 -10.60 -18.70
CA ALA A 82 3.52 -10.10 -18.67
C ALA A 82 4.51 -11.18 -18.21
N VAL A 83 4.23 -11.88 -17.10
CA VAL A 83 5.14 -12.90 -16.58
C VAL A 83 5.18 -14.15 -17.45
N LEU A 84 4.08 -14.47 -18.15
CA LEU A 84 4.05 -15.53 -19.15
C LEU A 84 4.92 -15.20 -20.37
N LYS A 85 5.07 -13.92 -20.72
CA LYS A 85 6.01 -13.41 -21.74
C LYS A 85 7.45 -13.27 -21.23
N GLY A 86 7.69 -13.56 -19.94
CA GLY A 86 9.01 -13.44 -19.32
C GLY A 86 9.36 -12.02 -18.87
N GLN A 87 8.38 -11.12 -18.79
CA GLN A 87 8.54 -9.76 -18.29
C GLN A 87 8.22 -9.69 -16.80
N GLU A 88 8.75 -8.68 -16.12
CA GLU A 88 8.39 -8.37 -14.72
C GLU A 88 7.22 -7.38 -14.71
N TYR A 89 6.38 -7.42 -13.67
CA TYR A 89 5.22 -6.54 -13.54
C TYR A 89 5.04 -6.09 -12.09
N THR A 90 4.58 -4.86 -11.85
CA THR A 90 4.43 -4.33 -10.48
C THR A 90 2.98 -4.04 -10.13
N ILE A 91 2.48 -4.62 -9.04
CA ILE A 91 1.15 -4.35 -8.46
C ILE A 91 1.34 -3.86 -7.02
N ASP A 92 0.79 -2.69 -6.69
CA ASP A 92 0.84 -2.11 -5.33
C ASP A 92 2.24 -2.14 -4.67
N GLY A 93 3.28 -1.87 -5.46
CA GLY A 93 4.68 -1.85 -4.99
C GLY A 93 5.39 -3.21 -5.01
N GLN A 94 4.67 -4.31 -5.24
CA GLN A 94 5.25 -5.65 -5.33
C GLN A 94 5.72 -5.94 -6.76
N ASN A 95 7.00 -6.29 -6.95
CA ASN A 95 7.52 -6.76 -8.22
C ASN A 95 7.24 -8.27 -8.38
N LEU A 96 6.49 -8.61 -9.41
CA LEU A 96 6.00 -9.94 -9.74
C LEU A 96 6.74 -10.48 -10.97
N LYS A 97 7.26 -11.70 -10.84
CA LYS A 97 8.02 -12.38 -11.88
C LYS A 97 7.35 -13.69 -12.25
N ARG A 98 7.92 -14.40 -13.24
CA ARG A 98 7.41 -15.74 -13.65
C ARG A 98 7.39 -16.75 -12.50
N ALA A 99 8.31 -16.64 -11.54
CA ALA A 99 8.32 -17.47 -10.34
C ALA A 99 7.06 -17.27 -9.48
N ASP A 100 6.44 -16.09 -9.56
CA ASP A 100 5.29 -15.71 -8.75
C ASP A 100 3.95 -16.02 -9.43
N LEU A 101 3.94 -16.68 -10.60
CA LEU A 101 2.72 -16.93 -11.38
C LEU A 101 1.60 -17.60 -10.56
N GLU A 102 1.95 -18.50 -9.65
CA GLU A 102 0.96 -19.11 -8.74
C GLU A 102 0.35 -18.06 -7.79
N GLN A 103 1.17 -17.16 -7.26
CA GLN A 103 0.74 -16.07 -6.37
C GLN A 103 -0.18 -15.09 -7.10
N ILE A 104 0.18 -14.71 -8.34
CA ILE A 104 -0.63 -13.82 -9.18
C ILE A 104 -2.02 -14.43 -9.43
N ARG A 105 -2.09 -15.73 -9.76
CA ARG A 105 -3.37 -16.43 -9.95
C ARG A 105 -4.20 -16.50 -8.67
N LYS A 106 -3.57 -16.78 -7.53
CA LYS A 106 -4.26 -16.77 -6.22
C LYS A 106 -4.84 -15.39 -5.91
N GLY A 107 -4.08 -14.33 -6.18
CA GLY A 107 -4.55 -12.95 -6.07
C GLY A 107 -5.77 -12.68 -6.96
N ARG A 108 -5.72 -13.08 -8.24
CA ARG A 108 -6.87 -12.95 -9.14
C ARG A 108 -8.12 -13.65 -8.61
N ILE A 109 -8.00 -14.92 -8.24
CA ILE A 109 -9.12 -15.75 -7.73
C ILE A 109 -9.71 -15.13 -6.46
N TRP A 110 -8.87 -14.58 -5.59
CA TRP A 110 -9.32 -13.88 -4.39
C TRP A 110 -10.23 -12.70 -4.76
N TRP A 111 -9.82 -11.87 -5.73
CA TRP A 111 -10.62 -10.73 -6.19
C TRP A 111 -11.92 -11.14 -6.90
N GLU A 112 -11.90 -12.23 -7.68
CA GLU A 112 -13.10 -12.81 -8.30
C GLU A 112 -14.11 -13.29 -7.25
N ASN A 113 -13.64 -14.00 -6.22
CA ASN A 113 -14.48 -14.46 -5.11
C ASN A 113 -15.08 -13.30 -4.33
N LYS A 114 -14.34 -12.18 -4.19
CA LYS A 114 -14.82 -10.98 -3.50
C LYS A 114 -15.84 -10.20 -4.32
N LYS A 115 -15.63 -10.09 -5.62
CA LYS A 115 -16.64 -9.58 -6.55
C LYS A 115 -17.94 -10.37 -6.38
N ALA A 116 -17.87 -11.70 -6.45
CA ALA A 116 -19.04 -12.56 -6.29
C ALA A 116 -19.74 -12.38 -4.93
N GLN A 117 -18.99 -12.26 -3.82
CA GLN A 117 -19.55 -11.99 -2.48
C GLN A 117 -20.30 -10.64 -2.42
N ILE A 118 -19.72 -9.59 -3.01
CA ILE A 118 -20.35 -8.27 -3.03
C ILE A 118 -21.62 -8.30 -3.90
N GLU A 119 -21.58 -8.95 -5.06
CA GLU A 119 -22.72 -9.10 -5.96
C GLU A 119 -23.85 -9.96 -5.36
N SER A 120 -23.51 -10.98 -4.57
CA SER A 120 -24.50 -11.83 -3.86
C SER A 120 -25.09 -11.18 -2.61
N GLY A 121 -24.70 -9.95 -2.27
CA GLY A 121 -25.18 -9.22 -1.08
C GLY A 121 -24.63 -9.72 0.26
N THR A 122 -23.80 -10.76 0.26
CA THR A 122 -23.13 -11.30 1.46
C THR A 122 -21.82 -10.58 1.79
N GLY A 123 -21.37 -9.68 0.90
CA GLY A 123 -20.18 -8.85 1.07
C GLY A 123 -20.42 -7.50 1.77
N GLU A 124 -21.57 -7.30 2.42
CA GLU A 124 -21.79 -6.12 3.26
C GLU A 124 -20.79 -6.11 4.43
N GLY A 125 -19.75 -5.28 4.30
CA GLY A 125 -18.75 -5.06 5.35
C GLY A 125 -17.33 -5.46 4.99
N ILE A 126 -17.06 -5.95 3.77
CA ILE A 126 -15.69 -6.25 3.36
C ILE A 126 -14.91 -4.94 3.16
N ARG A 127 -13.85 -4.76 3.95
CA ARG A 127 -12.98 -3.58 3.97
C ARG A 127 -11.63 -3.87 3.33
N PHE A 128 -10.95 -2.82 2.89
CA PHE A 128 -9.67 -2.92 2.19
C PHE A 128 -8.52 -3.52 3.04
N PHE A 129 -8.57 -3.37 4.37
CA PHE A 129 -7.60 -4.02 5.27
C PHE A 129 -7.64 -5.55 5.22
N GLN A 130 -8.77 -6.16 4.86
CA GLN A 130 -8.89 -7.62 4.74
C GLN A 130 -8.30 -8.16 3.44
N ILE A 131 -7.79 -7.28 2.58
CA ILE A 131 -7.22 -7.58 1.27
C ILE A 131 -5.71 -7.62 1.32
N VAL A 132 -5.10 -6.65 2.01
CA VAL A 132 -3.66 -6.57 2.17
C VAL A 132 -3.24 -7.76 3.02
N PRO A 133 -2.52 -8.73 2.46
CA PRO A 133 -1.99 -9.81 3.28
C PRO A 133 -1.01 -9.20 4.26
N HIS A 134 -1.22 -9.40 5.55
CA HIS A 134 -0.32 -8.86 6.58
C HIS A 134 1.09 -9.46 6.46
N GLU A 135 1.23 -10.66 5.91
CA GLU A 135 2.51 -11.33 5.63
C GLU A 135 2.33 -12.29 4.45
N PHE A 136 3.04 -12.08 3.34
CA PHE A 136 3.44 -13.11 2.37
C PHE A 136 4.84 -12.78 1.85
#